data_AF-A0A967F4R7-F1
#
_entry.id   AF-A0A967F4R7-F1
#
_cell.length_a   1.000
_cell.length_b   1.000
_cell.length_c   1.000
_cell.angle_alpha   90.00
_cell.angle_beta   90.00
_cell.angle_gamma   90.00
#
_symmetry.space_group_name_H-M   'P 1'
#
loop_
_entity.id
_entity.type
_entity.pdbx_description
1 polymer ?
#
loop_
_entity_poly.entity_id
_entity_poly.type
_entity_poly.pdbx_seq_one_letter_code
_entity_poly.pdbx_strand_id
1 'polypeptide(L)'
;MVQSRWMRRRSGGLIRFLAVLSLVVAAGVTAPAAGQPRIDSDRLAFRLQDLDGNLVSAEDPAFEGKVLLVDIWGTWCPPCISSIPVFSRLQEEWGGQGL
;
A
#
# COMPACT_ATOMS: atom_id res chain seq x y z
N MET A 1 -55.86 11.61 35.53
CA MET A 1 -55.93 10.38 34.71
C MET A 1 -55.24 10.49 33.34
N VAL A 2 -54.26 11.38 33.08
CA VAL A 2 -53.62 11.48 31.74
C VAL A 2 -52.17 11.97 31.90
N GLN A 3 -51.16 11.12 32.13
CA GLN A 3 -49.73 11.50 31.89
C GLN A 3 -48.70 10.34 31.80
N SER A 4 -49.04 9.05 31.88
CA SER A 4 -48.02 7.98 31.95
C SER A 4 -47.79 7.15 30.66
N ARG A 5 -48.45 7.47 29.54
CA ARG A 5 -48.34 6.66 28.29
C ARG A 5 -47.39 7.21 27.21
N TRP A 6 -46.75 8.36 27.43
CA TRP A 6 -46.00 9.05 26.36
C TRP A 6 -44.54 8.61 26.20
N MET A 7 -43.96 7.87 27.15
CA MET A 7 -42.51 7.59 27.19
C MET A 7 -42.11 6.15 26.82
N ARG A 8 -43.07 5.30 26.43
CA ARG A 8 -42.80 3.88 26.05
C ARG A 8 -42.84 3.61 24.54
N ARG A 9 -43.13 4.63 23.72
CA ARG A 9 -43.23 4.50 22.25
C ARG A 9 -42.03 5.05 21.47
N ARG A 10 -41.08 5.72 22.13
CA ARG A 10 -39.83 6.24 21.53
C ARG A 10 -38.63 5.28 21.63
N SER A 11 -38.67 4.30 22.54
CA SER A 11 -37.53 3.44 22.89
C SER A 11 -37.31 2.24 21.97
N GLY A 12 -38.34 1.76 21.25
CA GLY A 12 -38.21 0.59 20.37
C GLY A 12 -37.48 0.86 19.05
N GLY A 13 -37.52 2.10 18.55
CA GLY A 13 -36.87 2.48 17.29
C GLY A 13 -35.35 2.57 17.43
N LEU A 14 -34.87 3.15 18.53
CA LEU A 14 -33.43 3.31 18.77
C LEU A 14 -32.75 1.95 19.03
N ILE A 15 -33.39 1.06 19.78
CA ILE A 15 -32.85 -0.29 20.03
C ILE A 15 -32.76 -1.10 18.73
N ARG A 16 -33.77 -1.02 17.85
CA ARG A 16 -33.74 -1.67 16.54
C ARG A 16 -32.70 -1.08 15.61
N PHE A 17 -32.56 0.24 15.60
CA PHE A 17 -31.55 0.92 14.79
C PHE A 17 -30.13 0.56 15.24
N LEU A 18 -29.87 0.55 16.54
CA LEU A 18 -28.59 0.11 17.10
C LEU A 18 -28.32 -1.37 16.82
N ALA A 19 -29.31 -2.24 16.94
CA ALA A 19 -29.16 -3.66 16.62
C ALA A 19 -28.85 -3.91 15.13
N VAL A 20 -29.52 -3.18 14.22
CA VAL A 20 -29.24 -3.26 12.78
C VAL A 20 -27.87 -2.67 12.47
N LEU A 21 -27.49 -1.55 13.08
CA LEU A 21 -26.16 -0.95 12.90
C LEU A 21 -25.05 -1.90 13.37
N SER A 22 -25.20 -2.53 14.54
CA SER A 22 -24.25 -3.54 15.03
C SER A 22 -24.17 -4.75 14.11
N LEU A 23 -25.29 -5.20 13.53
CA LEU A 23 -25.29 -6.32 12.57
C LEU A 23 -24.59 -5.95 11.25
N VAL A 24 -24.82 -4.74 10.74
CA VAL A 24 -24.18 -4.24 9.51
C VAL A 24 -22.68 -4.04 9.71
N VAL A 25 -22.26 -3.48 10.84
CA VAL A 25 -20.84 -3.34 11.18
C VAL A 25 -20.19 -4.72 11.24
N ALA A 26 -20.79 -5.69 11.94
CA ALA A 26 -20.24 -7.06 12.03
C ALA A 26 -20.08 -7.74 10.66
N ALA A 27 -20.97 -7.49 9.70
CA ALA A 27 -20.91 -8.07 8.36
C ALA A 27 -19.85 -7.39 7.45
N GLY A 28 -19.50 -6.13 7.69
CA GLY A 28 -18.53 -5.39 6.88
C GLY A 28 -17.06 -5.67 7.22
N VAL A 29 -16.77 -6.15 8.44
CA VAL A 29 -15.38 -6.34 8.92
C VAL A 29 -14.73 -7.66 8.48
N THR A 30 -15.51 -8.60 7.92
CA THR A 30 -15.01 -9.94 7.57
C THR A 30 -14.61 -10.09 6.11
N ALA A 31 -14.64 -9.02 5.30
CA ALA A 31 -14.13 -9.08 3.94
C ALA A 31 -12.61 -9.29 3.99
N PRO A 32 -12.07 -10.45 3.56
CA PRO A 32 -10.62 -10.57 3.43
C PRO A 32 -10.18 -9.56 2.37
N ALA A 33 -9.03 -8.92 2.58
CA ALA A 33 -8.38 -8.11 1.56
C ALA A 33 -7.88 -9.04 0.43
N ALA A 34 -8.81 -9.59 -0.36
CA ALA A 34 -8.54 -10.38 -1.53
C ALA A 34 -8.14 -9.41 -2.65
N GLY A 35 -6.84 -9.16 -2.80
CA GLY A 35 -6.37 -8.30 -3.88
C GLY A 35 -4.95 -7.74 -3.75
N GLN A 36 -4.18 -8.06 -2.70
CA GLN A 36 -2.78 -7.62 -2.69
C GLN A 36 -1.93 -8.52 -3.60
N PRO A 37 -1.22 -7.94 -4.59
CA PRO A 37 -0.27 -8.71 -5.38
C PRO A 37 0.75 -9.32 -4.41
N ARG A 38 0.89 -10.64 -4.49
CA ARG A 38 1.96 -11.35 -3.80
C ARG A 38 3.22 -11.12 -4.62
N ILE A 39 4.17 -10.38 -4.05
CA ILE A 39 5.55 -10.41 -4.53
C ILE A 39 6.05 -11.81 -4.20
N ASP A 40 6.33 -12.61 -5.23
CA ASP A 40 7.04 -13.86 -5.02
C ASP A 40 8.44 -13.58 -4.45
N SER A 41 9.06 -14.57 -3.85
CA SER A 41 10.39 -14.42 -3.25
C SER A 41 11.51 -14.34 -4.29
N ASP A 42 11.19 -14.40 -5.58
CA ASP A 42 12.18 -14.47 -6.62
C ASP A 42 12.69 -13.05 -6.94
N ARG A 43 13.99 -12.92 -7.22
CA ARG A 43 14.53 -11.63 -7.66
C ARG A 43 13.84 -11.22 -8.96
N LEU A 44 13.56 -9.93 -9.11
CA LEU A 44 13.11 -9.36 -10.37
C LEU A 44 14.15 -9.63 -11.46
N ALA A 45 13.81 -10.47 -12.42
CA ALA A 45 14.66 -10.72 -13.59
C ALA A 45 14.48 -9.60 -14.62
N PHE A 46 15.58 -8.97 -15.01
CA PHE A 46 15.59 -8.02 -16.13
C PHE A 46 16.92 -8.05 -16.85
N ARG A 47 16.88 -7.63 -18.12
CA ARG A 47 18.07 -7.38 -18.94
C ARG A 47 17.75 -6.25 -19.92
N LEU A 48 18.32 -5.09 -19.68
CA LEU A 48 17.99 -3.84 -20.39
C LEU A 48 19.29 -3.12 -20.79
N GLN A 49 19.19 -2.20 -21.75
CA GLN A 49 20.30 -1.30 -22.07
C GLN A 49 20.24 -0.06 -21.19
N ASP A 50 21.39 0.36 -20.68
CA ASP A 50 21.54 1.66 -20.03
C ASP A 50 21.65 2.81 -21.06
N LEU A 51 21.88 4.03 -20.58
CA LEU A 51 21.98 5.22 -21.42
C LEU A 51 23.24 5.24 -22.32
N ASP A 52 24.25 4.43 -21.99
CA ASP A 52 25.50 4.30 -22.74
C ASP A 52 25.46 3.10 -23.72
N GLY A 53 24.35 2.35 -23.73
CA GLY A 53 24.14 1.17 -24.57
C GLY A 53 24.70 -0.13 -23.99
N ASN A 54 25.19 -0.14 -22.74
CA ASN A 54 25.64 -1.36 -22.10
C ASN A 54 24.43 -2.19 -21.66
N LEU A 55 24.55 -3.52 -21.78
CA LEU A 55 23.56 -4.44 -21.24
C LEU A 55 23.76 -4.59 -19.73
N VAL A 56 22.72 -4.23 -18.96
CA VAL A 56 22.65 -4.38 -17.51
C VAL A 56 21.60 -5.42 -17.17
N SER A 57 21.94 -6.34 -16.25
CA SER A 57 21.06 -7.42 -15.82
C SER A 57 20.88 -7.46 -14.31
N ALA A 58 19.79 -8.07 -13.87
CA ALA A 58 19.58 -8.30 -12.44
C ALA A 58 20.69 -9.19 -11.84
N GLU A 59 21.38 -10.00 -12.64
CA GLU A 59 22.41 -10.92 -12.17
C GLU A 59 23.82 -10.32 -12.18
N ASP A 60 23.96 -9.02 -12.48
CA ASP A 60 25.27 -8.39 -12.57
C ASP A 60 26.01 -8.40 -11.22
N PRO A 61 27.32 -8.73 -11.20
CA PRO A 61 28.13 -8.74 -9.97
C PRO A 61 28.12 -7.41 -9.21
N ALA A 62 27.85 -6.30 -9.89
CA ALA A 62 27.74 -4.97 -9.29
C ALA A 62 26.63 -4.88 -8.23
N PHE A 63 25.62 -5.75 -8.30
CA PHE A 63 24.47 -5.79 -7.40
C PHE A 63 24.55 -6.90 -6.33
N GLU A 64 25.61 -7.72 -6.33
CA GLU A 64 25.77 -8.78 -5.34
C GLU A 64 25.98 -8.20 -3.93
N GLY A 65 25.25 -8.77 -2.96
CA GLY A 65 25.30 -8.32 -1.56
C GLY A 65 24.70 -6.93 -1.31
N LYS A 66 24.07 -6.31 -2.31
CA LYS A 66 23.40 -5.00 -2.19
C LYS A 66 21.89 -5.15 -2.32
N VAL A 67 21.19 -4.21 -1.72
CA VAL A 67 19.75 -4.03 -1.96
C VAL A 67 19.57 -3.46 -3.36
N LEU A 68 18.65 -4.03 -4.13
CA LEU A 68 18.31 -3.51 -5.46
C LEU A 68 16.96 -2.81 -5.40
N LEU A 69 16.99 -1.47 -5.43
CA LEU A 69 15.79 -0.64 -5.53
C LEU A 69 15.46 -0.40 -7.01
N VAL A 70 14.33 -0.93 -7.48
CA VAL A 70 13.86 -0.76 -8.86
C VAL A 70 12.65 0.17 -8.87
N ASP A 71 12.80 1.31 -9.53
CA ASP A 71 11.73 2.30 -9.73
C ASP A 71 11.36 2.39 -11.22
N ILE A 72 10.07 2.27 -11.53
CA ILE A 72 9.55 2.34 -12.91
C ILE A 72 8.84 3.69 -13.05
N TRP A 73 9.46 4.61 -13.79
CA TRP A 73 8.94 5.97 -13.98
C TRP A 73 9.15 6.48 -15.40
N GLY A 74 8.66 7.70 -15.68
CA GLY A 74 8.88 8.40 -16.94
C GLY A 74 8.87 9.91 -16.78
N THR A 75 9.48 10.61 -17.75
CA THR A 75 9.62 12.09 -17.76
C THR A 75 8.30 12.85 -17.75
N TRP A 76 7.21 12.17 -18.04
CA TRP A 76 5.84 12.67 -18.04
C TRP A 76 5.05 12.30 -16.78
N CYS A 77 5.69 11.71 -15.76
CA CYS A 77 5.05 11.34 -14.50
C CYS A 77 5.41 12.34 -13.37
N PRO A 78 4.58 13.37 -13.12
CA PRO A 78 4.82 14.34 -12.05
C PRO A 78 5.02 13.74 -10.65
N PRO A 79 4.19 12.78 -10.17
CA PRO A 79 4.40 12.22 -8.83
C PRO A 79 5.71 11.44 -8.74
N CYS A 80 6.11 10.71 -9.79
CA CYS A 80 7.38 9.97 -9.81
C CYS A 80 8.58 10.93 -9.74
N ILE A 81 8.55 12.03 -10.51
CA ILE A 81 9.64 13.01 -10.51
C ILE A 81 9.81 13.64 -9.11
N SER A 82 8.70 13.85 -8.40
CA SER A 82 8.72 14.40 -7.05
C SER A 82 9.36 13.46 -6.01
N SER A 83 9.40 12.15 -6.25
CA SER A 83 10.04 11.17 -5.34
C SER A 83 11.53 10.96 -5.60
N ILE A 84 12.05 11.28 -6.79
CA ILE A 84 13.48 11.10 -7.14
C ILE A 84 14.43 11.73 -6.10
N PRO A 85 14.22 12.98 -5.62
CA PRO A 85 15.11 13.57 -4.62
C PRO A 85 15.18 12.80 -3.29
N VAL A 86 14.12 12.05 -2.96
CA VAL A 86 14.09 11.20 -1.76
C VAL A 86 15.00 9.98 -1.97
N PHE A 87 14.95 9.35 -3.15
CA PHE A 87 15.83 8.22 -3.46
C PHE A 87 17.31 8.62 -3.52
N SER A 88 17.62 9.80 -4.08
CA SER A 88 19.00 10.31 -4.07
C SER A 88 19.53 10.48 -2.64
N ARG A 89 18.71 11.04 -1.74
CA ARG A 89 19.08 11.18 -0.33
C ARG A 89 19.29 9.83 0.36
N LEU A 90 18.43 8.85 0.10
CA LEU A 90 18.58 7.51 0.65
C LEU A 90 19.90 6.87 0.20
N GLN A 91 20.28 7.03 -1.07
CA GLN A 91 21.56 6.54 -1.58
C GLN A 91 22.75 7.24 -0.91
N GLU A 92 22.67 8.54 -0.67
CA GLU A 92 23.71 9.31 0.03
C GLU A 92 23.90 8.83 1.48
N GLU A 93 22.80 8.56 2.18
CA GLU A 93 22.82 8.16 3.59
C GLU A 93 23.23 6.69 3.79
N TRP A 94 22.74 5.78 2.94
CA TRP A 94 22.83 4.32 3.17
C TRP A 94 23.63 3.58 2.09
N GLY A 95 24.10 4.26 1.04
CA GLY A 95 24.81 3.62 -0.08
C GLY A 95 26.09 2.89 0.35
N GLY A 96 26.79 3.42 1.36
CA GLY A 96 27.95 2.76 1.97
C GLY A 96 27.62 1.48 2.74
N GLN A 97 26.35 1.26 3.07
CA GLN A 97 25.85 0.09 3.80
C GLN A 97 25.22 -0.95 2.86
N GLY A 98 25.34 -0.75 1.54
CA GLY A 98 24.80 -1.63 0.53
C GLY A 98 23.37 -1.31 0.10
N LEU A 99 22.89 -0.09 0.35
CA LEU A 99 21.71 0.44 -0.35
C LEU A 99 22.07 0.92 -1.77
#